data_AF-A0A1H8ZWW2-F1
#
_entry.id   AF-A0A1H8ZWW2-F1
#
_cell.length_a   1.000
_cell.length_b   1.000
_cell.length_c   1.000
_cell.angle_alpha   90.00
_cell.angle_beta   90.00
_cell.angle_gamma   90.00
#
_symmetry.space_group_name_H-M   'P 1'
#
loop_
_entity.id
_entity.type
_entity.pdbx_description
1 polymer ?
#
loop_
_entity_poly.entity_id
_entity_poly.type
_entity_poly.pdbx_seq_one_letter_code
_entity_poly.pdbx_strand_id
1 'polypeptide(L)'
;MSKPNSFLFNKTLGAKISQYTRISVSIDTNPSESDIIASKVKGFDLHEHPYKYKQLSRKKMAALRKKKEKRTMTKKEYKIYNSNKRLASRRDKAKIEFWHQEKLRIQNNMPTTRKWSSQQMHDIIHNKIPKNNGKAFQAHHTYSVSKYPHLADKGEVIFPATFKEHLYGWHGGNFKNSLPGKPINKKNIKQYKEAQ
;
A
#
# COMPACT_ATOMS: atom_id res chain seq x y z
N MET A 1 -61.15 28.99 -38.55
CA MET A 1 -61.24 29.78 -37.30
C MET A 1 -61.82 28.90 -36.22
N SER A 2 -61.04 28.54 -35.20
CA SER A 2 -61.56 28.06 -33.92
C SER A 2 -60.41 28.04 -32.91
N LYS A 3 -60.50 28.87 -31.88
CA LYS A 3 -59.66 28.79 -30.68
C LYS A 3 -60.32 27.84 -29.68
N PRO A 4 -59.53 27.15 -28.86
CA PRO A 4 -59.95 26.91 -27.49
C PRO A 4 -59.01 27.53 -26.46
N ASN A 5 -59.68 28.20 -25.51
CA ASN A 5 -59.23 28.74 -24.25
C ASN A 5 -58.77 27.62 -23.30
N SER A 6 -57.57 27.76 -22.73
CA SER A 6 -57.30 28.03 -21.30
C SER A 6 -57.82 26.98 -20.31
N PHE A 7 -56.92 26.23 -19.68
CA PHE A 7 -56.97 25.99 -18.23
C PHE A 7 -55.55 25.71 -17.72
N LEU A 8 -55.05 26.65 -16.94
CA LEU A 8 -53.83 26.58 -16.14
C LEU A 8 -54.02 25.54 -15.03
N PHE A 9 -53.20 24.51 -15.01
CA PHE A 9 -53.04 23.63 -13.85
C PHE A 9 -51.63 23.83 -13.27
N ASN A 10 -51.57 24.60 -12.19
CA ASN A 10 -50.40 24.66 -11.31
C ASN A 10 -50.24 23.31 -10.60
N LYS A 11 -49.17 22.58 -10.92
CA LYS A 11 -48.61 21.54 -10.05
C LYS A 11 -47.13 21.84 -9.81
N THR A 12 -46.87 22.68 -8.81
CA THR A 12 -45.59 22.70 -8.11
C THR A 12 -45.48 21.42 -7.28
N LEU A 13 -44.86 20.39 -7.85
CA LEU A 13 -44.32 19.28 -7.07
C LEU A 13 -43.01 19.76 -6.45
N GLY A 14 -43.07 20.00 -5.14
CA GLY A 14 -41.93 20.36 -4.31
C GLY A 14 -40.83 19.31 -4.42
N ALA A 15 -39.76 19.66 -5.13
CA ALA A 15 -38.49 18.97 -5.00
C ALA A 15 -37.96 19.26 -3.59
N LYS A 16 -38.00 18.24 -2.72
CA LYS A 16 -37.20 18.23 -1.49
C LYS A 16 -35.73 18.23 -1.91
N ILE A 17 -35.17 19.42 -2.07
CA ILE A 17 -33.74 19.64 -2.23
C ILE A 17 -33.11 19.19 -0.91
N SER A 18 -32.56 17.98 -0.92
CA SER A 18 -31.75 17.45 0.16
C SER A 18 -30.56 18.38 0.36
N GLN A 19 -30.63 19.20 1.41
CA GLN A 19 -29.54 20.03 1.88
C GLN A 19 -28.48 19.12 2.51
N TYR A 20 -27.76 18.36 1.68
CA TYR A 20 -26.47 17.84 2.11
C TYR A 20 -25.55 19.04 2.24
N THR A 21 -25.39 19.46 3.48
CA THR A 21 -24.43 20.43 3.96
C THR A 21 -23.09 20.09 3.32
N ARG A 22 -22.68 20.87 2.31
CA ARG A 22 -21.29 20.90 1.86
C ARG A 22 -20.50 21.45 3.03
N ILE A 23 -19.98 20.55 3.87
CA ILE A 23 -18.92 20.91 4.79
C ILE A 23 -17.72 21.21 3.89
N SER A 24 -17.53 22.50 3.59
CA SER A 24 -16.32 23.03 3.00
C SER A 24 -15.20 22.89 4.04
N VAL A 25 -14.64 21.69 4.15
CA VAL A 25 -13.35 21.48 4.81
C VAL A 25 -12.27 21.85 3.81
N SER A 26 -12.00 23.14 3.68
CA SER A 26 -10.75 23.62 3.11
C SER A 26 -9.63 23.29 4.10
N ILE A 27 -9.10 22.08 4.01
CA ILE A 27 -7.78 21.78 4.55
C ILE A 27 -6.95 21.32 3.37
N ASP A 28 -6.16 22.27 2.84
CA ASP A 28 -5.18 22.08 1.77
C ASP A 28 -3.96 21.30 2.29
N THR A 29 -4.18 20.24 3.07
CA THR A 29 -3.12 19.35 3.55
C THR A 29 -3.18 18.07 2.75
N ASN A 30 -2.17 17.87 1.91
CA ASN A 30 -1.93 16.56 1.31
C ASN A 30 -1.93 15.48 2.41
N PRO A 31 -2.68 14.38 2.25
CA PRO A 31 -2.80 13.36 3.28
C PRO A 31 -1.41 12.80 3.60
N SER A 32 -1.13 12.59 4.89
CA SER A 32 0.15 12.02 5.29
C SER A 32 0.25 10.56 4.86
N GLU A 33 1.46 9.99 4.82
CA GLU A 33 1.66 8.58 4.47
C GLU A 33 0.87 7.65 5.40
N SER A 34 0.77 8.01 6.68
CA SER A 34 -0.05 7.27 7.64
C SER A 34 -1.54 7.33 7.29
N ASP A 35 -2.05 8.47 6.82
CA ASP A 35 -3.48 8.62 6.50
C ASP A 35 -3.83 7.85 5.22
N ILE A 36 -2.93 7.86 4.24
CA ILE A 36 -3.06 7.07 3.01
C ILE A 36 -3.12 5.58 3.36
N ILE A 37 -2.22 5.09 4.21
CA ILE A 37 -2.25 3.68 4.63
C ILE A 37 -3.48 3.37 5.46
N ALA A 38 -3.84 4.23 6.42
CA ALA A 38 -5.01 4.04 7.28
C ALA A 38 -6.32 3.94 6.47
N SER A 39 -6.49 4.76 5.44
CA SER A 39 -7.66 4.67 4.56
C SER A 39 -7.70 3.37 3.75
N LYS A 40 -6.55 2.90 3.24
CA LYS A 40 -6.45 1.66 2.45
C LYS A 40 -6.73 0.40 3.27
N VAL A 41 -6.37 0.39 4.55
CA VAL A 41 -6.52 -0.80 5.43
C VAL A 41 -7.80 -0.78 6.25
N LYS A 42 -8.74 0.13 5.94
CA LYS A 42 -10.01 0.22 6.66
C LYS A 42 -10.75 -1.12 6.61
N GLY A 43 -11.11 -1.65 7.78
CA GLY A 43 -11.79 -2.94 7.92
C GLY A 43 -10.87 -4.16 7.93
N PHE A 44 -9.55 -3.98 7.90
CA PHE A 44 -8.62 -5.09 8.08
C PHE A 44 -8.45 -5.42 9.57
N ASP A 45 -8.11 -6.68 9.85
CA ASP A 45 -7.62 -7.08 11.17
C ASP A 45 -6.19 -6.54 11.37
N LEU A 46 -6.08 -5.50 12.21
CA LEU A 46 -4.81 -4.86 12.54
C LEU A 46 -4.24 -5.31 13.89
N HIS A 47 -4.73 -6.42 14.46
CA HIS A 47 -4.11 -7.02 15.63
C HIS A 47 -2.83 -7.78 15.24
N GLU A 48 -1.89 -7.89 16.19
CA GLU A 48 -0.68 -8.68 15.97
C GLU A 48 -1.04 -10.17 15.99
N HIS A 49 -0.60 -10.88 14.95
CA HIS A 49 -0.68 -12.34 14.82
C HIS A 49 0.72 -12.90 14.57
N PRO A 50 1.63 -12.84 15.56
CA PRO A 50 3.05 -13.04 15.32
C PRO A 50 3.36 -14.35 14.61
N TYR A 51 4.25 -14.28 13.64
CA TYR A 51 4.59 -15.42 12.81
C TYR A 51 5.30 -16.51 13.62
N LYS A 52 4.71 -17.70 13.66
CA LYS A 52 5.14 -18.85 14.48
C LYS A 52 6.60 -19.28 14.29
N TYR A 53 7.14 -19.10 13.08
CA TYR A 53 8.50 -19.51 12.76
C TYR A 53 9.39 -18.28 12.55
N LYS A 54 10.66 -18.34 12.97
CA LYS A 54 11.60 -17.26 12.64
C LYS A 54 11.76 -17.15 11.12
N GLN A 55 11.74 -15.93 10.59
CA GLN A 55 12.07 -15.68 9.20
C GLN A 55 13.53 -16.08 8.92
N LEU A 56 13.73 -16.91 7.89
CA LEU A 56 15.04 -17.45 7.56
C LEU A 56 15.79 -16.55 6.56
N SER A 57 17.12 -16.49 6.73
CA SER A 57 17.99 -15.85 5.74
C SER A 57 18.10 -16.69 4.47
N ARG A 58 18.53 -16.06 3.36
CA ARG A 58 18.76 -16.74 2.07
C ARG A 58 19.72 -17.93 2.21
N LYS A 59 20.79 -17.77 3.00
CA LYS A 59 21.77 -18.84 3.29
C LYS A 59 21.11 -20.03 3.99
N LYS A 60 20.29 -19.79 5.02
CA LYS A 60 19.58 -20.86 5.75
C LYS A 60 18.53 -21.55 4.87
N MET A 61 17.79 -20.80 4.05
CA MET A 61 16.86 -21.37 3.07
C MET A 61 17.56 -22.28 2.07
N ALA A 62 18.73 -21.87 1.55
CA ALA A 62 19.52 -22.68 0.64
C ALA A 62 20.04 -23.98 1.29
N ALA A 63 20.49 -23.90 2.55
CA ALA A 63 20.93 -25.08 3.30
C ALA A 63 19.79 -26.09 3.50
N LEU A 64 18.60 -25.63 3.89
CA LEU A 64 17.42 -26.49 4.02
C LEU A 64 16.96 -27.08 2.69
N ARG A 65 17.06 -26.32 1.59
CA ARG A 65 16.79 -26.85 0.25
C ARG A 65 17.71 -28.02 -0.11
N LYS A 66 19.01 -27.91 0.16
CA LYS A 66 19.97 -29.01 -0.05
C LYS A 66 19.61 -30.24 0.79
N LYS A 67 19.23 -30.06 2.06
CA LYS A 67 18.75 -31.19 2.91
C LYS A 67 17.48 -31.83 2.36
N LYS A 68 16.54 -31.02 1.84
CA LYS A 68 15.31 -31.50 1.20
C LYS A 68 15.61 -32.37 -0.02
N GLU A 69 16.52 -31.92 -0.89
CA GLU A 69 16.97 -32.66 -2.08
C GLU A 69 17.64 -33.99 -1.70
N LYS A 70 18.50 -33.97 -0.68
CA LYS A 70 19.14 -35.17 -0.13
C LYS A 70 18.22 -36.04 0.73
N ARG A 71 16.95 -35.64 0.92
CA ARG A 71 15.97 -36.30 1.80
C ARG A 71 16.44 -36.51 3.25
N THR A 72 17.36 -35.66 3.74
CA THR A 72 17.90 -35.71 5.12
C THR A 72 17.25 -34.70 6.06
N MET A 73 16.18 -34.03 5.62
CA MET A 73 15.54 -32.96 6.38
C MET A 73 14.53 -33.51 7.39
N THR A 74 14.56 -33.01 8.62
CA THR A 74 13.58 -33.37 9.65
C THR A 74 12.18 -32.80 9.37
N LYS A 75 11.13 -33.39 9.98
CA LYS A 75 9.75 -32.86 9.88
C LYS A 75 9.63 -31.40 10.34
N LYS A 76 10.39 -31.01 11.37
CA LYS A 76 10.42 -29.63 11.89
C LYS A 76 11.05 -28.68 10.88
N GLU A 77 12.21 -29.03 10.32
CA GLU A 77 12.88 -28.25 9.28
C GLU A 77 12.01 -28.12 8.02
N TYR A 78 11.33 -29.18 7.61
CA TYR A 78 10.39 -29.17 6.49
C TYR A 78 9.27 -28.14 6.69
N LYS A 79 8.63 -28.15 7.87
CA LYS A 79 7.58 -27.18 8.22
C LYS A 79 8.11 -25.74 8.21
N ILE A 80 9.28 -25.49 8.79
CA ILE A 80 9.90 -24.16 8.81
C ILE A 80 10.22 -23.68 7.38
N TYR A 81 10.82 -24.54 6.56
CA TYR A 81 11.18 -24.25 5.18
C TYR A 81 9.96 -23.89 4.34
N ASN A 82 8.93 -24.73 4.34
CA ASN A 82 7.71 -24.49 3.56
C ASN A 82 6.96 -23.25 4.03
N SER A 83 6.88 -23.02 5.34
CA SER A 83 6.22 -21.84 5.88
C SER A 83 6.95 -20.56 5.45
N ASN A 84 8.29 -20.55 5.50
CA ASN A 84 9.09 -19.42 5.02
C ASN A 84 8.94 -19.20 3.50
N LYS A 85 8.91 -20.28 2.70
CA LYS A 85 8.64 -20.20 1.26
C LYS A 85 7.26 -19.57 0.99
N ARG A 86 6.22 -20.01 1.71
CA ARG A 86 4.87 -19.45 1.62
C ARG A 86 4.84 -17.97 2.01
N LEU A 87 5.51 -17.61 3.10
CA LEU A 87 5.57 -16.21 3.55
C LEU A 87 6.28 -15.32 2.52
N ALA A 88 7.38 -15.79 1.91
CA ALA A 88 8.07 -15.05 0.85
C ALA A 88 7.17 -14.83 -0.37
N SER A 89 6.47 -15.88 -0.83
CA SER A 89 5.51 -15.77 -1.93
C SER A 89 4.37 -14.79 -1.64
N ARG A 90 3.83 -14.79 -0.42
CA ARG A 90 2.82 -13.81 0.02
C ARG A 90 3.35 -12.38 -0.05
N ARG A 91 4.57 -12.14 0.45
CA ARG A 91 5.22 -10.82 0.39
C ARG A 91 5.40 -10.31 -1.03
N ASP A 92 5.77 -11.19 -1.96
CA ASP A 92 5.97 -10.79 -3.35
C ASP A 92 4.62 -10.56 -4.05
N LYS A 93 3.59 -11.36 -3.72
CA LYS A 93 2.21 -11.11 -4.16
C LYS A 93 1.73 -9.71 -3.76
N ALA A 94 1.92 -9.31 -2.51
CA ALA A 94 1.53 -7.97 -2.05
C ALA A 94 2.18 -6.84 -2.86
N LYS A 95 3.46 -6.98 -3.22
CA LYS A 95 4.16 -5.97 -4.05
C LYS A 95 3.62 -5.91 -5.46
N ILE A 96 3.34 -7.07 -6.08
CA ILE A 96 2.76 -7.15 -7.43
C ILE A 96 1.37 -6.51 -7.41
N GLU A 97 0.54 -6.90 -6.43
CA GLU A 97 -0.81 -6.38 -6.26
C GLU A 97 -0.80 -4.87 -6.01
N PHE A 98 0.13 -4.36 -5.20
CA PHE A 98 0.30 -2.92 -5.01
C PHE A 98 0.58 -2.18 -6.32
N TRP A 99 1.55 -2.63 -7.12
CA TRP A 99 1.87 -1.94 -8.38
C TRP A 99 0.72 -2.02 -9.39
N HIS A 100 0.00 -3.14 -9.41
CA HIS A 100 -1.21 -3.27 -10.21
C HIS A 100 -2.30 -2.29 -9.76
N GLN A 101 -2.57 -2.20 -8.46
CA GLN A 101 -3.52 -1.22 -7.91
C GLN A 101 -3.11 0.22 -8.21
N GLU A 102 -1.82 0.54 -8.11
CA GLU A 102 -1.31 1.87 -8.38
C GLU A 102 -1.47 2.26 -9.85
N LYS A 103 -1.20 1.33 -10.77
CA LYS A 103 -1.48 1.49 -12.20
C LYS A 103 -2.97 1.74 -12.45
N LEU A 104 -3.86 0.95 -11.85
CA LEU A 104 -5.31 1.15 -11.98
C LEU A 104 -5.76 2.50 -11.42
N ARG A 105 -5.17 3.00 -10.33
CA ARG A 105 -5.47 4.34 -9.81
C ARG A 105 -5.14 5.42 -10.84
N ILE A 106 -3.95 5.34 -11.44
CA ILE A 106 -3.51 6.29 -12.47
C ILE A 106 -4.44 6.23 -13.69
N GLN A 107 -4.75 5.03 -14.19
CA GLN A 107 -5.59 4.87 -15.40
C GLN A 107 -7.02 5.37 -15.21
N ASN A 108 -7.55 5.31 -13.98
CA ASN A 108 -8.92 5.72 -13.66
C ASN A 108 -8.98 7.13 -13.03
N ASN A 109 -7.90 7.92 -13.07
CA ASN A 109 -7.82 9.24 -12.44
C ASN A 109 -8.21 9.24 -10.94
N MET A 110 -7.93 8.15 -10.24
CA MET A 110 -8.15 8.03 -8.79
C MET A 110 -6.93 8.54 -8.01
N PRO A 111 -7.11 8.96 -6.75
CA PRO A 111 -5.99 9.34 -5.88
C PRO A 111 -4.94 8.22 -5.76
N THR A 112 -3.67 8.55 -6.05
CA THR A 112 -2.52 7.63 -5.99
C THR A 112 -1.88 7.59 -4.60
N THR A 113 -1.05 6.58 -4.34
CA THR A 113 -0.35 6.42 -3.05
C THR A 113 0.73 7.49 -2.84
N ARG A 114 1.25 8.09 -3.92
CA ARG A 114 2.16 9.23 -3.91
C ARG A 114 1.83 10.19 -5.04
N LYS A 115 2.34 11.43 -4.94
CA LYS A 115 2.41 12.35 -6.08
C LYS A 115 3.50 11.86 -7.03
N TRP A 116 3.09 11.31 -8.16
CA TRP A 116 3.99 10.86 -9.21
C TRP A 116 4.16 11.96 -10.24
N SER A 117 5.39 12.17 -10.73
CA SER A 117 5.61 12.99 -11.92
C SER A 117 5.01 12.32 -13.17
N SER A 118 4.80 13.08 -14.25
CA SER A 118 4.29 12.51 -15.51
C SER A 118 5.15 11.35 -16.02
N GLN A 119 6.48 11.45 -15.89
CA GLN A 119 7.39 10.37 -16.24
C GLN A 119 7.21 9.14 -15.34
N GLN A 120 7.05 9.34 -14.03
CA GLN A 120 6.84 8.23 -13.09
C GLN A 120 5.50 7.54 -13.32
N MET A 121 4.44 8.30 -13.61
CA MET A 121 3.13 7.75 -13.99
C MET A 121 3.24 6.93 -15.27
N HIS A 122 3.93 7.45 -16.29
CA HIS A 122 4.21 6.73 -17.52
C HIS A 122 4.96 5.41 -17.25
N ASP A 123 6.00 5.43 -16.41
CA ASP A 123 6.73 4.22 -16.02
C ASP A 123 5.79 3.19 -15.37
N ILE A 124 4.97 3.60 -14.41
CA ILE A 124 4.02 2.71 -13.72
C ILE A 124 3.02 2.08 -14.70
N ILE A 125 2.43 2.86 -15.61
CA ILE A 125 1.48 2.35 -16.62
C ILE A 125 2.14 1.29 -17.52
N HIS A 126 3.42 1.47 -17.85
CA HIS A 126 4.20 0.55 -18.69
C HIS A 126 4.93 -0.54 -17.88
N ASN A 127 4.48 -0.81 -16.64
CA ASN A 127 5.04 -1.84 -15.75
C ASN A 127 6.55 -1.66 -15.48
N LYS A 128 7.07 -0.43 -15.58
CA LYS A 128 8.42 -0.06 -15.18
C LYS A 128 8.39 0.49 -13.75
N ILE A 129 9.49 0.27 -13.02
CA ILE A 129 9.62 0.78 -11.65
C ILE A 129 9.99 2.27 -11.74
N PRO A 130 9.14 3.18 -11.21
CA PRO A 130 9.43 4.61 -11.23
C PRO A 130 10.68 4.93 -10.39
N LYS A 131 11.38 5.99 -10.76
CA LYS A 131 12.62 6.43 -10.10
C LYS A 131 12.52 7.88 -9.64
N ASN A 132 13.24 8.20 -8.58
CA ASN A 132 13.54 9.57 -8.16
C ASN A 132 15.06 9.74 -8.12
N ASN A 133 15.61 10.69 -8.91
CA ASN A 133 17.05 10.94 -9.04
C ASN A 133 17.86 9.65 -9.26
N GLY A 134 17.39 8.81 -10.20
CA GLY A 134 17.98 7.51 -10.53
C GLY A 134 17.75 6.40 -9.50
N LYS A 135 17.13 6.67 -8.34
CA LYS A 135 16.83 5.68 -7.31
C LYS A 135 15.41 5.12 -7.48
N ALA A 136 15.28 3.81 -7.60
CA ALA A 136 14.00 3.15 -7.77
C ALA A 136 13.14 3.22 -6.49
N PHE A 137 11.84 3.48 -6.67
CA PHE A 137 10.85 3.27 -5.61
C PHE A 137 10.55 1.77 -5.50
N GLN A 138 10.77 1.22 -4.32
CA GLN A 138 10.47 -0.18 -4.02
C GLN A 138 9.18 -0.26 -3.20
N ALA A 139 8.42 -1.32 -3.42
CA ALA A 139 7.22 -1.65 -2.66
C ALA A 139 7.61 -2.25 -1.30
N HIS A 140 7.32 -1.52 -0.22
CA HIS A 140 7.65 -1.91 1.15
C HIS A 140 6.38 -2.15 1.98
N HIS A 141 6.38 -3.22 2.79
CA HIS A 141 5.33 -3.47 3.79
C HIS A 141 5.40 -2.44 4.91
N THR A 142 4.29 -1.75 5.18
CA THR A 142 4.15 -0.78 6.29
C THR A 142 3.76 -1.45 7.61
N TYR A 143 3.25 -2.68 7.55
CA TYR A 143 3.04 -3.55 8.69
C TYR A 143 4.12 -4.65 8.68
N SER A 144 4.85 -4.80 9.79
CA SER A 144 5.94 -5.78 9.86
C SER A 144 5.42 -7.20 9.65
N VAL A 145 5.90 -7.88 8.61
CA VAL A 145 5.44 -9.22 8.24
C VAL A 145 5.70 -10.27 9.32
N SER A 146 6.65 -10.03 10.24
CA SER A 146 6.85 -10.93 11.39
C SER A 146 5.75 -10.81 12.45
N LYS A 147 5.08 -9.66 12.53
CA LYS A 147 4.01 -9.35 13.49
C LYS A 147 2.62 -9.50 12.86
N TYR A 148 2.51 -9.22 11.55
CA TYR A 148 1.26 -9.22 10.79
C TYR A 148 1.35 -10.11 9.52
N PRO A 149 1.69 -11.42 9.64
CA PRO A 149 1.83 -12.32 8.50
C PRO A 149 0.51 -12.57 7.74
N HIS A 150 -0.64 -12.37 8.39
CA HIS A 150 -1.97 -12.44 7.77
C HIS A 150 -2.19 -11.31 6.75
N LEU A 151 -1.51 -10.16 6.91
CA LEU A 151 -1.52 -9.05 5.96
C LEU A 151 -0.43 -9.15 4.88
N ALA A 152 0.44 -10.16 4.94
CA ALA A 152 1.65 -10.23 4.12
C ALA A 152 1.40 -10.27 2.60
N ASP A 153 0.20 -10.67 2.17
CA ASP A 153 -0.23 -10.76 0.77
C ASP A 153 -1.17 -9.63 0.33
N LYS A 154 -1.29 -8.56 1.12
CA LYS A 154 -2.17 -7.43 0.82
C LYS A 154 -1.40 -6.28 0.18
N GLY A 155 -1.86 -5.78 -0.98
CA GLY A 155 -1.28 -4.60 -1.63
C GLY A 155 -1.58 -3.29 -0.87
N GLU A 156 -2.63 -3.29 -0.04
CA GLU A 156 -3.10 -2.14 0.72
C GLU A 156 -2.08 -1.68 1.76
N VAL A 157 -1.37 -2.64 2.37
CA VAL A 157 -0.34 -2.42 3.38
C VAL A 157 1.04 -2.10 2.78
N ILE A 158 1.12 -1.86 1.47
CA ILE A 158 2.36 -1.46 0.80
C ILE A 158 2.42 0.05 0.65
N PHE A 159 3.60 0.60 0.91
CA PHE A 159 3.97 1.96 0.56
C PHE A 159 5.22 1.96 -0.34
N PRO A 160 5.23 2.73 -1.45
CA PRO A 160 6.39 2.84 -2.31
C PRO A 160 7.39 3.84 -1.73
N ALA A 161 8.62 3.41 -1.50
CA ALA A 161 9.68 4.27 -0.98
C ALA A 161 11.03 3.91 -1.61
N THR A 162 11.93 4.89 -1.71
CA THR A 162 13.34 4.57 -1.97
C THR A 162 13.97 3.89 -0.75
N PHE A 163 15.12 3.27 -0.92
CA PHE A 163 15.84 2.64 0.19
C PHE A 163 16.10 3.61 1.36
N LYS A 164 16.50 4.86 1.08
CA LYS A 164 16.78 5.86 2.13
C LYS A 164 15.51 6.31 2.84
N GLU A 165 14.44 6.59 2.10
CA GLU A 165 13.13 6.93 2.68
C GLU A 165 12.63 5.80 3.59
N HIS A 166 12.77 4.54 3.14
CA HIS A 166 12.40 3.37 3.94
C HIS A 166 13.26 3.23 5.20
N LEU A 167 14.59 3.25 5.06
CA LEU A 167 15.49 3.06 6.19
C LEU A 167 15.37 4.20 7.22
N TYR A 168 15.46 5.46 6.79
CA TYR A 168 15.54 6.60 7.71
C TYR A 168 14.18 7.19 8.08
N GLY A 169 13.19 7.08 7.20
CA GLY A 169 11.83 7.54 7.45
C GLY A 169 10.99 6.49 8.16
N TRP A 170 10.88 5.29 7.60
CA TRP A 170 10.02 4.23 8.14
C TRP A 170 10.65 3.48 9.31
N HIS A 171 11.99 3.32 9.29
CA HIS A 171 12.73 2.54 10.28
C HIS A 171 13.64 3.37 11.20
N GLY A 172 13.75 4.68 11.01
CA GLY A 172 14.59 5.55 11.85
C GLY A 172 16.07 5.14 11.88
N GLY A 173 16.58 4.55 10.79
CA GLY A 173 17.98 4.08 10.67
C GLY A 173 18.21 2.63 11.10
N ASN A 174 17.20 1.93 11.64
CA ASN A 174 17.34 0.54 12.08
C ASN A 174 16.10 -0.29 11.72
N PHE A 175 16.25 -1.26 10.81
CA PHE A 175 15.17 -2.13 10.34
C PHE A 175 14.44 -2.92 11.44
N LYS A 176 15.01 -3.02 12.65
CA LYS A 176 14.35 -3.63 13.81
C LYS A 176 13.26 -2.74 14.40
N ASN A 177 13.34 -1.43 14.20
CA ASN A 177 12.32 -0.48 14.65
C ASN A 177 11.21 -0.43 13.61
N SER A 178 9.95 -0.53 14.02
CA SER A 178 8.83 -0.32 13.09
C SER A 178 7.61 0.17 13.85
N LEU A 179 6.88 1.11 13.26
CA LEU A 179 5.54 1.43 13.70
C LEU A 179 4.56 0.90 12.64
N PRO A 180 3.52 0.13 13.05
CA PRO A 180 2.59 -0.45 12.09
C PRO A 180 1.84 0.67 11.35
N GLY A 181 1.91 0.64 10.03
CA GLY A 181 1.18 1.56 9.14
C GLY A 181 1.68 3.00 9.11
N LYS A 182 2.75 3.35 9.85
CA LYS A 182 3.23 4.73 9.95
C LYS A 182 4.76 4.83 9.95
N PRO A 183 5.33 5.90 9.39
CA PRO A 183 6.77 6.14 9.47
C PRO A 183 7.18 6.61 10.87
N ILE A 184 8.41 6.31 11.27
CA ILE A 184 9.00 6.77 12.55
C ILE A 184 9.38 8.25 12.46
N ASN A 185 10.04 8.67 11.37
CA ASN A 185 10.52 10.03 11.21
C ASN A 185 9.93 10.70 9.96
N LYS A 186 8.89 11.52 10.19
CA LYS A 186 8.20 12.27 9.13
C LYS A 186 9.08 13.33 8.46
N LYS A 187 10.02 13.94 9.20
CA LYS A 187 10.91 15.00 8.67
C LYS A 187 11.89 14.43 7.65
N ASN A 188 12.46 13.26 7.92
CA ASN A 188 13.39 12.60 6.99
C ASN A 188 12.71 12.21 5.68
N ILE A 189 11.43 11.82 5.71
CA ILE A 189 10.68 11.55 4.48
C ILE A 189 10.53 12.81 3.63
N LYS A 190 10.23 13.96 4.24
CA LYS A 190 10.19 15.25 3.54
C LYS A 190 11.56 15.67 3.01
N GLN A 191 12.62 15.53 3.79
CA GLN A 191 13.98 15.85 3.36
C GLN A 191 14.42 15.09 2.09
N TYR A 192 14.07 13.79 1.97
CA TYR A 192 14.35 13.02 0.75
C TYR A 192 13.34 13.27 -0.38
N LYS A 193 12.24 13.94 -0.10
CA LYS A 193 11.29 14.49 -1.08
C LYS A 193 11.65 15.91 -1.53
N GLU A 194 12.47 16.65 -0.78
CA GLU A 194 12.76 18.08 -1.03
C GLU A 194 14.22 18.35 -1.41
N ALA A 195 15.16 17.42 -1.13
CA ALA A 195 16.50 17.44 -1.73
C ALA A 195 16.49 17.04 -3.22
N GLN A 196 15.42 17.46 -3.91
CA GLN A 196 15.04 17.20 -5.30
C GLN A 196 15.44 18.39 -6.15
#